data_AF-F4IAV6-F1
#
_entry.id   AF-F4IAV6-F1
#
_cell.length_a   1.000
_cell.length_b   1.000
_cell.length_c   1.000
_cell.angle_alpha   90.00
_cell.angle_beta   90.00
_cell.angle_gamma   90.00
#
_symmetry.space_group_name_H-M   'P 1'
#
loop_
_entity.id
_entity.type
_entity.pdbx_description
1 polymer ?
#
loop_
_entity_poly.entity_id
_entity_poly.type
_entity_poly.pdbx_seq_one_letter_code
_entity_poly.pdbx_strand_id
1 'polypeptide(L)'
;MRLRHQGGQYLARGMEPVYWSNKVDSTHDLYDNYTLGSYQNNSYNILAHTGFGYDHEFQIYEINSNSWRIIDATLDFKLGYIGRGVSLKGKTYWIASGEEEKRLGKFLISFDYTTERFERLCLPNKYPCYATLALSVVREEKLSMLSQRGIKSKAEIWVTNKIGETQVVSWSMVLALDLQPKRCIGESGSFLVDEKKRVVVCCDNIRDQGKTTVHIFGEDNKVKQVGFEVGSSL
;
A
#
# COMPACT_ATOMS: atom_id res chain seq x y z
N MET A 1 -10.39 5.25 -25.10
CA MET A 1 -11.49 4.41 -24.60
C MET A 1 -12.62 5.32 -24.16
N ARG A 2 -13.78 5.31 -24.84
CA ARG A 2 -14.92 6.21 -24.55
C ARG A 2 -15.95 5.47 -23.71
N LEU A 3 -16.16 5.93 -22.49
CA LEU A 3 -17.21 5.45 -21.59
C LEU A 3 -18.49 6.28 -21.85
N ARG A 4 -19.66 5.64 -21.97
CA ARG A 4 -20.95 6.33 -21.94
C ARG A 4 -21.70 5.96 -20.66
N HIS A 5 -22.35 6.95 -20.10
CA HIS A 5 -23.10 6.88 -18.85
C HIS A 5 -24.55 6.46 -19.12
N GLN A 6 -24.96 5.32 -18.57
CA GLN A 6 -26.35 4.99 -18.24
C GLN A 6 -26.33 4.17 -16.95
N GLY A 7 -27.08 4.61 -15.93
CA GLY A 7 -27.40 3.78 -14.76
C GLY A 7 -26.26 3.52 -13.75
N GLY A 8 -25.38 4.49 -13.51
CA GLY A 8 -24.53 4.50 -12.31
C GLY A 8 -23.39 3.47 -12.24
N GLN A 9 -23.06 2.74 -13.30
CA GLN A 9 -21.96 1.77 -13.28
C GLN A 9 -21.14 1.79 -14.59
N TYR A 10 -19.81 1.72 -14.47
CA TYR A 10 -18.90 1.58 -15.60
C TYR A 10 -18.65 0.09 -15.86
N LEU A 11 -19.24 -0.46 -16.92
CA LEU A 11 -19.03 -1.83 -17.37
C LEU A 11 -17.94 -1.90 -18.44
N ALA A 12 -16.93 -2.76 -18.25
CA ALA A 12 -16.14 -3.27 -19.36
C ALA A 12 -16.97 -4.33 -20.11
N ARG A 13 -17.11 -4.21 -21.44
CA ARG A 13 -17.86 -5.17 -22.26
C ARG A 13 -17.24 -6.57 -22.13
N GLY A 14 -18.05 -7.57 -21.73
CA GLY A 14 -17.72 -8.99 -21.88
C GLY A 14 -17.68 -9.83 -20.60
N MET A 15 -17.93 -9.25 -19.42
CA MET A 15 -18.04 -10.03 -18.18
C MET A 15 -19.52 -10.23 -17.82
N GLU A 16 -19.94 -11.50 -17.69
CA GLU A 16 -21.24 -11.83 -17.10
C GLU A 16 -21.29 -11.38 -15.63
N PRO A 17 -22.49 -11.04 -15.10
CA PRO A 17 -22.62 -10.62 -13.71
C PRO A 17 -22.26 -11.79 -12.78
N VAL A 18 -21.16 -11.65 -12.04
CA VAL A 18 -20.84 -12.54 -10.92
C VAL A 18 -21.77 -12.16 -9.77
N TYR A 19 -22.71 -13.05 -9.46
CA TYR A 19 -23.61 -12.90 -8.32
C TYR A 19 -22.81 -13.10 -7.02
N TRP A 20 -22.66 -12.03 -6.24
CA TRP A 20 -22.16 -12.11 -4.87
C TRP A 20 -23.28 -12.69 -3.98
N SER A 21 -23.22 -13.98 -3.65
CA SER A 21 -24.11 -14.56 -2.65
C SER A 21 -23.36 -15.47 -1.67
N ASN A 22 -23.22 -14.95 -0.43
CA ASN A 22 -23.25 -15.55 0.92
C ASN A 22 -22.54 -16.91 1.11
N LYS A 23 -21.70 -17.15 2.12
CA LYS A 23 -21.69 -16.70 3.52
C LYS A 23 -20.39 -17.26 4.13
N VAL A 24 -19.60 -16.45 4.81
CA VAL A 24 -18.77 -16.94 5.92
C VAL A 24 -19.37 -16.31 7.17
N ASP A 25 -19.60 -17.13 8.19
CA ASP A 25 -20.25 -16.71 9.43
C ASP A 25 -19.56 -15.47 10.02
N SER A 26 -20.40 -14.49 10.32
CA SER A 26 -20.10 -13.13 10.74
C SER A 26 -19.32 -13.03 12.06
N THR A 27 -18.33 -12.14 12.13
CA THR A 27 -18.17 -11.15 13.24
C THR A 27 -17.17 -10.00 12.94
N HIS A 28 -16.54 -9.89 11.76
CA HIS A 28 -15.51 -8.85 11.51
C HIS A 28 -15.79 -7.95 10.29
N ASP A 29 -17.01 -7.41 10.18
CA ASP A 29 -17.47 -6.52 9.09
C ASP A 29 -16.78 -5.13 9.00
N LEU A 30 -15.57 -4.94 9.53
CA LEU A 30 -14.88 -3.64 9.51
C LEU A 30 -13.43 -3.65 9.01
N TYR A 31 -12.81 -4.81 8.74
CA TYR A 31 -11.34 -4.90 8.66
C TYR A 31 -10.75 -5.75 7.53
N ASP A 32 -11.45 -5.88 6.40
CA ASP A 32 -10.91 -6.62 5.27
C ASP A 32 -10.13 -5.71 4.33
N ASN A 33 -8.82 -5.95 4.22
CA ASN A 33 -7.97 -5.35 3.20
C ASN A 33 -7.73 -6.35 2.08
N TYR A 34 -8.12 -5.99 0.86
CA TYR A 34 -7.90 -6.78 -0.33
C TYR A 34 -6.73 -6.21 -1.12
N THR A 35 -5.75 -7.05 -1.44
CA THR A 35 -4.67 -6.68 -2.34
C THR A 35 -4.65 -7.61 -3.53
N LEU A 36 -4.61 -7.04 -4.74
CA LEU A 36 -4.51 -7.82 -5.96
C LEU A 36 -3.07 -8.29 -6.15
N GLY A 37 -2.86 -9.60 -6.11
CA GLY A 37 -1.61 -10.27 -6.42
C GLY A 37 -1.59 -10.86 -7.82
N SER A 38 -0.40 -11.21 -8.29
CA SER A 38 -0.21 -11.92 -9.56
C SER A 38 0.33 -13.31 -9.29
N TYR A 39 -0.27 -14.31 -9.96
CA TYR A 39 0.29 -15.65 -10.12
C TYR A 39 0.75 -15.82 -11.57
N GLN A 40 1.59 -16.84 -11.80
CA GLN A 40 2.08 -17.21 -13.13
C GLN A 40 0.93 -17.41 -14.14
N ASN A 41 1.19 -17.20 -15.44
CA ASN A 41 0.24 -17.41 -16.56
C ASN A 41 -1.02 -16.50 -16.59
N ASN A 42 -0.88 -15.20 -16.31
CA ASN A 42 -1.96 -14.20 -16.44
C ASN A 42 -3.20 -14.42 -15.54
N SER A 43 -3.14 -15.31 -14.54
CA SER A 43 -4.17 -15.40 -13.51
C SER A 43 -3.84 -14.52 -12.32
N TYR A 44 -4.81 -13.75 -11.83
CA TYR A 44 -4.68 -12.94 -10.63
C TYR A 44 -5.20 -13.71 -9.42
N ASN A 45 -4.52 -13.56 -8.30
CA ASN A 45 -4.98 -14.04 -7.00
C ASN A 45 -5.29 -12.83 -6.13
N ILE A 46 -6.39 -12.84 -5.41
CA ILE A 46 -6.70 -11.77 -4.46
C ILE A 46 -6.26 -12.25 -3.10
N LEU A 47 -5.31 -11.54 -2.48
CA LEU A 47 -4.99 -11.75 -1.10
C LEU A 47 -5.93 -10.91 -0.24
N ALA A 48 -6.78 -11.57 0.51
CA ALA A 48 -7.52 -10.94 1.59
C ALA A 48 -6.69 -11.03 2.86
N HIS A 49 -6.62 -9.90 3.56
CA HIS A 49 -6.06 -9.77 4.89
C HIS A 49 -7.19 -9.31 5.80
N THR A 50 -7.46 -10.06 6.86
CA THR A 50 -8.46 -9.70 7.85
C THR A 50 -7.80 -9.60 9.23
N GLY A 51 -8.32 -8.70 10.08
CA GLY A 51 -7.88 -8.53 11.47
C GLY A 51 -6.76 -7.50 11.68
N PHE A 52 -6.29 -7.39 12.93
CA PHE A 52 -5.39 -6.32 13.38
C PHE A 52 -4.38 -6.82 14.43
N GLY A 53 -3.26 -6.12 14.62
CA GLY A 53 -2.30 -6.50 15.66
C GLY A 53 -1.55 -7.77 15.31
N TYR A 54 -1.70 -8.86 16.05
CA TYR A 54 -1.19 -10.19 15.64
C TYR A 54 -2.28 -11.13 15.13
N ASP A 55 -3.53 -10.74 15.32
CA ASP A 55 -4.66 -11.54 14.94
C ASP A 55 -4.95 -11.21 13.48
N HIS A 56 -4.12 -11.78 12.60
CA HIS A 56 -4.19 -11.61 11.17
C HIS A 56 -4.45 -12.95 10.50
N GLU A 57 -5.48 -13.00 9.67
CA GLU A 57 -5.70 -14.12 8.77
C GLU A 57 -5.44 -13.67 7.33
N PHE A 58 -4.76 -14.53 6.59
CA PHE A 58 -4.51 -14.33 5.17
C PHE A 58 -5.26 -15.39 4.38
N GLN A 59 -6.00 -14.96 3.37
CA GLN A 59 -6.70 -15.85 2.46
C GLN A 59 -6.36 -15.50 1.02
N ILE A 60 -6.22 -16.52 0.19
CA ILE A 60 -6.06 -16.36 -1.25
C ILE A 60 -7.35 -16.79 -1.93
N TYR A 61 -7.90 -15.88 -2.73
CA TYR A 61 -8.92 -16.21 -3.71
C TYR A 61 -8.26 -16.64 -5.01
N GLU A 62 -8.61 -17.84 -5.45
CA GLU A 62 -8.19 -18.40 -6.72
C GLU A 62 -9.29 -18.20 -7.76
N ILE A 63 -9.03 -17.33 -8.75
CA ILE A 63 -10.01 -16.97 -9.78
C ILE A 63 -10.47 -18.19 -10.59
N ASN A 64 -9.55 -19.10 -10.92
CA ASN A 64 -9.84 -20.24 -11.79
C ASN A 64 -10.78 -21.26 -11.14
N SER A 65 -10.66 -21.45 -9.83
CA SER A 65 -11.49 -22.38 -9.03
C SER A 65 -12.67 -21.69 -8.37
N ASN A 66 -12.73 -20.35 -8.40
CA ASN A 66 -13.74 -19.53 -7.71
C ASN A 66 -13.84 -19.89 -6.21
N SER A 67 -12.69 -20.08 -5.56
CA SER A 67 -12.64 -20.52 -4.17
C SER A 67 -11.63 -19.72 -3.34
N TRP A 68 -11.95 -19.54 -2.07
CA TRP A 68 -11.03 -19.01 -1.06
C TRP A 68 -10.30 -20.15 -0.36
N ARG A 69 -9.03 -19.93 -0.03
CA ARG A 69 -8.27 -20.80 0.86
C ARG A 69 -7.46 -19.99 1.86
N ILE A 70 -7.33 -20.52 3.06
CA ILE A 70 -6.57 -19.90 4.15
C ILE A 70 -5.08 -20.20 3.94
N ILE A 71 -4.24 -19.20 4.22
CA ILE A 71 -2.79 -19.32 4.31
C ILE A 71 -2.44 -19.58 5.77
N ASP A 72 -2.15 -20.84 6.09
CA ASP A 72 -1.71 -21.24 7.42
C ASP A 72 -0.22 -20.91 7.59
N ALA A 73 0.04 -19.73 8.15
CA ALA A 73 1.38 -19.25 8.45
C ALA A 73 1.43 -18.69 9.86
N THR A 74 2.43 -19.08 10.65
CA THR A 74 2.72 -18.44 11.93
C THR A 74 3.38 -17.09 11.67
N LEU A 75 2.70 -16.00 12.04
CA LEU A 75 3.16 -14.65 11.81
C LEU A 75 3.71 -14.04 13.11
N ASP A 76 4.96 -13.59 13.07
CA ASP A 76 5.65 -12.92 14.18
C ASP A 76 5.59 -11.38 14.07
N PHE A 77 4.73 -10.87 13.19
CA PHE A 77 4.64 -9.46 12.84
C PHE A 77 3.21 -8.91 12.95
N LYS A 78 3.13 -7.61 13.18
CA LYS A 78 1.92 -6.81 13.20
C LYS A 78 1.82 -5.92 11.97
N LEU A 79 0.66 -5.92 11.32
CA LEU A 79 0.28 -4.94 10.31
C LEU A 79 -0.55 -3.81 10.94
N GLY A 80 -0.29 -2.58 10.50
CA GLY A 80 -1.04 -1.41 10.94
C GLY A 80 -2.46 -1.38 10.39
N TYR A 81 -3.36 -0.67 11.08
CA TYR A 81 -4.78 -0.53 10.75
C TYR A 81 -5.06 -0.01 9.32
N ILE A 82 -4.10 0.68 8.71
CA ILE A 82 -4.21 1.29 7.37
C ILE A 82 -3.08 0.82 6.46
N GLY A 83 -2.43 -0.30 6.81
CA GLY A 83 -1.31 -0.85 6.05
C GLY A 83 -1.74 -1.32 4.66
N ARG A 84 -1.84 -0.41 3.70
CA ARG A 84 -2.10 -0.78 2.31
C ARG A 84 -0.87 -1.45 1.74
N GLY A 85 -1.00 -2.74 1.45
CA GLY A 85 0.00 -3.48 0.71
C GLY A 85 0.14 -2.91 -0.69
N VAL A 86 1.34 -3.01 -1.26
CA VAL A 86 1.56 -2.71 -2.68
C VAL A 86 2.06 -3.96 -3.38
N SER A 87 1.55 -4.20 -4.58
CA SER A 87 1.94 -5.36 -5.38
C SER A 87 2.98 -4.98 -6.43
N LEU A 88 4.03 -5.80 -6.54
CA LEU A 88 5.11 -5.62 -7.49
C LEU A 88 5.73 -6.98 -7.82
N LYS A 89 5.87 -7.30 -9.12
CA LYS A 89 6.56 -8.50 -9.61
C LYS A 89 6.10 -9.82 -8.95
N GLY A 90 4.79 -10.02 -8.81
CA GLY A 90 4.24 -11.26 -8.24
C GLY A 90 4.45 -11.41 -6.73
N LYS A 91 4.75 -10.30 -6.04
CA LYS A 91 4.76 -10.22 -4.57
C LYS A 91 3.91 -9.06 -4.10
N THR A 92 3.40 -9.13 -2.88
CA THR A 92 2.81 -7.97 -2.19
C THR A 92 3.67 -7.60 -1.01
N TYR A 93 3.80 -6.30 -0.74
CA TYR A 93 4.71 -5.73 0.24
C TYR A 93 3.96 -4.85 1.23
N TRP A 94 4.29 -4.96 2.52
CA TRP A 94 3.73 -4.12 3.59
C TRP A 94 4.81 -3.63 4.53
N ILE A 95 4.51 -2.50 5.17
CA ILE A 95 5.25 -2.06 6.35
C ILE A 95 4.64 -2.76 7.57
N ALA A 96 5.46 -3.52 8.29
CA ALA A 96 5.09 -4.26 9.48
C ALA A 96 5.92 -3.81 10.71
N SER A 97 5.50 -4.23 11.89
CA SER A 97 6.26 -4.12 13.15
C SER A 97 6.28 -5.46 13.88
N GLY A 98 7.18 -5.68 14.84
CA GLY A 98 7.40 -6.99 15.47
C GLY A 98 7.72 -6.87 16.95
N GLU A 99 7.69 -8.01 17.67
CA GLU A 99 7.80 -8.03 19.14
C GLU A 99 9.18 -8.33 19.71
N GLU A 100 10.04 -9.02 18.96
CA GLU A 100 11.34 -9.41 19.49
C GLU A 100 12.28 -8.21 19.66
N GLU A 101 12.47 -7.89 20.94
CA GLU A 101 13.31 -6.86 21.54
C GLU A 101 12.72 -5.46 21.73
N LYS A 102 12.89 -4.99 22.98
CA LYS A 102 12.34 -3.81 23.62
C LYS A 102 12.74 -2.45 23.02
N ARG A 103 12.87 -2.32 21.68
CA ARG A 103 12.99 -1.08 20.90
C ARG A 103 12.44 -1.23 19.46
N LEU A 104 11.13 -1.46 19.35
CA LEU A 104 10.17 -0.88 18.37
C LEU A 104 10.74 -0.46 17.00
N GLY A 105 10.94 -1.41 16.08
CA GLY A 105 11.34 -1.13 14.70
C GLY A 105 10.25 -1.48 13.69
N LYS A 106 9.99 -0.61 12.71
CA LYS A 106 9.26 -0.98 11.49
C LYS A 106 10.20 -1.75 10.53
N PHE A 107 9.65 -2.66 9.74
CA PHE A 107 10.34 -3.38 8.67
C PHE A 107 9.42 -3.59 7.47
N LEU A 108 9.99 -4.06 6.35
CA LEU A 108 9.23 -4.45 5.18
C LEU A 108 8.98 -5.95 5.24
N ILE A 109 7.75 -6.40 5.00
CA ILE A 109 7.41 -7.81 4.78
C ILE A 109 6.91 -7.95 3.34
N SER A 110 7.24 -9.07 2.69
CA SER A 110 6.67 -9.44 1.40
C SER A 110 6.01 -10.81 1.45
N PHE A 111 4.90 -10.96 0.74
CA PHE A 111 4.28 -12.25 0.46
C PHE A 111 4.52 -12.61 -0.99
N ASP A 112 5.16 -13.75 -1.23
CA ASP A 112 5.41 -14.30 -2.57
C ASP A 112 4.30 -15.27 -2.94
N TYR A 113 3.53 -14.96 -4.00
CA TYR A 113 2.40 -15.79 -4.43
C TYR A 113 2.84 -17.09 -5.13
N THR A 114 4.11 -17.20 -5.54
CA THR A 114 4.64 -18.42 -6.18
C THR A 114 5.04 -19.45 -5.14
N THR A 115 5.69 -19.00 -4.07
CA THR A 115 6.15 -19.88 -2.99
C THR A 115 5.24 -19.92 -1.78
N GLU A 116 4.26 -19.00 -1.72
CA GLU A 116 3.32 -18.78 -0.62
C GLU A 116 4.02 -18.55 0.72
N ARG A 117 5.06 -17.73 0.69
CA ARG A 117 5.92 -17.47 1.86
C ARG A 117 6.01 -16.00 2.13
N PHE A 118 6.02 -15.68 3.42
CA PHE A 118 6.39 -14.37 3.92
C PHE A 118 7.91 -14.27 4.04
N GLU A 119 8.46 -13.13 3.62
CA GLU A 119 9.87 -12.81 3.74
C GLU A 119 10.02 -11.43 4.38
N ARG A 120 10.96 -11.32 5.32
CA ARG A 120 11.30 -10.06 5.97
C ARG A 120 12.44 -9.37 5.22
N LEU A 121 12.23 -8.09 4.93
CA LEU A 121 13.15 -7.25 4.18
C LEU A 121 13.56 -6.03 5.02
N CYS A 122 14.80 -5.60 4.81
CA CYS A 122 15.35 -4.44 5.50
C CYS A 122 14.76 -3.12 4.96
N LEU A 123 14.52 -2.19 5.88
CA LEU A 123 14.26 -0.78 5.55
C LEU A 123 15.59 -0.01 5.44
N PRO A 124 15.60 1.18 4.78
CA PRO A 124 16.82 1.99 4.66
C PRO A 124 17.42 2.40 6.00
N ASN A 125 16.58 2.54 7.03
CA ASN A 125 16.99 2.90 8.38
C ASN A 125 16.13 2.15 9.40
N LYS A 126 16.58 2.14 10.66
CA LYS A 126 15.73 1.75 11.79
C LYS A 126 14.73 2.86 12.05
N TYR A 127 13.46 2.61 11.75
CA TYR A 127 12.37 3.53 12.04
C TYR A 127 11.63 3.10 13.30
N PRO A 128 11.37 4.02 14.25
CA PRO A 128 10.56 3.70 15.41
C PRO A 128 9.13 3.34 15.00
N CYS A 129 8.41 2.59 15.83
CA CYS A 129 7.03 2.19 15.55
C CYS A 129 6.06 3.38 15.32
N TYR A 130 6.36 4.54 15.90
CA TYR A 130 5.54 5.76 15.75
C TYR A 130 5.88 6.57 14.48
N ALA A 131 6.89 6.18 13.71
CA ALA A 131 7.21 6.87 12.46
C ALA A 131 6.13 6.60 11.42
N THR A 132 5.64 7.63 10.74
CA THR A 132 4.72 7.47 9.61
C THR A 132 5.50 6.97 8.41
N LEU A 133 5.11 5.80 7.90
CA LEU A 133 5.68 5.20 6.70
C LEU A 133 4.56 4.91 5.70
N ALA A 134 4.76 5.28 4.45
CA ALA A 134 3.90 4.90 3.34
C ALA A 134 4.74 4.19 2.27
N LEU A 135 4.14 3.20 1.61
CA LEU A 135 4.78 2.42 0.55
C LEU A 135 4.08 2.69 -0.79
N SER A 136 4.86 2.70 -1.88
CA SER A 136 4.36 2.88 -3.24
C SER A 136 5.29 2.19 -4.25
N VAL A 137 4.86 2.11 -5.51
CA VAL A 137 5.61 1.48 -6.60
C VAL A 137 6.08 2.56 -7.58
N VAL A 138 7.32 2.43 -8.04
CA VAL A 138 7.91 3.31 -9.04
C VAL A 138 8.12 2.52 -10.33
N ARG A 139 7.44 2.98 -11.39
CA ARG A 139 7.57 2.48 -12.77
C ARG A 139 7.44 0.96 -12.91
N GLU A 140 6.69 0.31 -12.00
CA GLU A 140 6.50 -1.15 -11.98
C GLU A 140 7.81 -1.97 -11.87
N GLU A 141 8.89 -1.34 -11.39
CA GLU A 141 10.20 -1.98 -11.26
C GLU A 141 10.77 -1.88 -9.84
N LYS A 142 10.40 -0.84 -9.08
CA LYS A 142 11.00 -0.53 -7.77
C LYS A 142 9.93 -0.24 -6.73
N LEU A 143 10.30 -0.40 -5.47
CA LEU A 143 9.53 0.12 -4.35
C LEU A 143 10.01 1.52 -3.99
N SER A 144 9.08 2.34 -3.50
CA SER A 144 9.39 3.61 -2.85
C SER A 144 8.73 3.69 -1.50
N MET A 145 9.40 4.36 -0.58
CA MET A 145 8.92 4.58 0.77
C MET A 145 9.01 6.06 1.11
N LEU A 146 7.89 6.61 1.58
CA LEU A 146 7.87 7.90 2.25
C LEU A 146 7.99 7.63 3.75
N SER A 147 8.91 8.34 4.40
CA SER A 147 9.13 8.21 5.84
C SER A 147 9.15 9.54 6.55
N GLN A 148 8.50 9.61 7.71
CA GLN A 148 8.50 10.79 8.57
C GLN A 148 8.60 10.35 10.03
N ARG A 149 9.70 10.70 10.70
CA ARG A 149 9.96 10.29 12.09
C ARG A 149 9.08 11.02 13.12
N GLY A 150 8.44 12.12 12.74
CA GLY A 150 7.56 12.89 13.59
C GLY A 150 7.05 14.15 12.89
N ILE A 151 6.04 14.78 13.46
CA ILE A 151 5.30 15.90 12.84
C ILE A 151 6.20 17.09 12.48
N LYS A 152 7.28 17.31 13.23
CA LYS A 152 8.25 18.40 12.99
C LYS A 152 9.45 17.98 12.14
N SER A 153 9.55 16.70 11.79
CA SER A 153 10.68 16.17 11.02
C SER A 153 10.41 16.31 9.53
N LYS A 154 11.48 16.57 8.77
CA LYS A 154 11.47 16.44 7.32
C LYS A 154 11.00 15.04 6.92
N ALA A 155 10.21 14.96 5.85
CA ALA A 155 9.87 13.68 5.26
C ALA A 155 10.97 13.27 4.28
N GLU A 156 11.31 11.99 4.25
CA GLU A 156 12.32 11.44 3.35
C GLU A 156 11.65 10.47 2.38
N ILE A 157 12.10 10.51 1.13
CA ILE A 157 11.64 9.62 0.07
C ILE A 157 12.81 8.72 -0.29
N TRP A 158 12.59 7.43 -0.12
CA TRP A 158 13.54 6.36 -0.40
C TRP A 158 13.02 5.51 -1.55
N VAL A 159 13.92 5.05 -2.41
CA VAL A 159 13.59 4.18 -3.55
C VAL A 159 14.56 3.01 -3.56
N THR A 160 14.05 1.82 -3.85
CA THR A 160 14.88 0.62 -3.97
C THR A 160 15.64 0.58 -5.30
N ASN A 161 16.67 -0.24 -5.39
CA ASN A 161 17.06 -0.79 -6.68
C ASN A 161 15.92 -1.64 -7.28
N LYS A 162 16.05 -2.03 -8.55
CA LYS A 162 15.01 -2.79 -9.24
C LYS A 162 14.77 -4.15 -8.58
N ILE A 163 13.52 -4.44 -8.25
CA ILE A 163 13.12 -5.68 -7.61
C ILE A 163 13.26 -6.83 -8.62
N GLY A 164 13.93 -7.91 -8.20
CA GLY A 164 14.17 -9.10 -9.00
C GLY A 164 15.45 -9.08 -9.85
N GLU A 165 16.15 -7.95 -9.97
CA GLU A 165 17.43 -7.89 -10.71
C GLU A 165 18.65 -8.29 -9.85
N THR A 166 18.57 -8.08 -8.53
CA THR A 166 19.64 -8.44 -7.59
C THR A 166 19.07 -9.23 -6.42
N GLN A 167 19.91 -10.05 -5.78
CA GLN A 167 19.52 -10.83 -4.61
C GLN A 167 19.20 -9.95 -3.38
N VAL A 168 19.83 -8.78 -3.25
CA VAL A 168 19.69 -7.89 -2.09
C VAL A 168 18.89 -6.65 -2.45
N VAL A 169 17.85 -6.35 -1.66
CA VAL A 169 17.11 -5.08 -1.75
C VAL A 169 17.92 -4.00 -1.04
N SER A 170 18.34 -3.00 -1.79
CA SER A 170 19.06 -1.81 -1.33
C SER A 170 18.20 -0.58 -1.54
N TRP A 171 18.34 0.41 -0.66
CA TRP A 171 17.57 1.64 -0.69
C TRP A 171 18.48 2.84 -0.91
N SER A 172 17.98 3.82 -1.66
CA SER A 172 18.64 5.11 -1.88
C SER A 172 17.67 6.25 -1.61
N MET A 173 18.12 7.28 -0.91
CA MET A 173 17.31 8.48 -0.69
C MET A 173 17.31 9.32 -1.97
N VAL A 174 16.13 9.69 -2.46
CA VAL A 174 15.98 10.53 -3.66
C VAL A 174 15.60 11.96 -3.32
N LEU A 175 14.83 12.19 -2.25
CA LEU A 175 14.35 13.52 -1.85
C LEU A 175 14.18 13.62 -0.34
N ALA A 176 14.42 14.82 0.19
CA ALA A 176 14.03 15.22 1.54
C ALA A 176 13.10 16.44 1.44
N LEU A 177 11.90 16.31 2.00
CA LEU A 177 10.81 17.28 1.91
C LEU A 177 10.68 18.04 3.23
N ASP A 178 10.70 19.37 3.14
CA ASP A 178 10.37 20.25 4.27
C ASP A 178 8.85 20.46 4.32
N LEU A 179 8.17 19.56 5.04
CA LEU A 179 6.75 19.66 5.27
C LEU A 179 6.50 20.73 6.33
N GLN A 180 5.87 21.85 5.93
CA GLN A 180 5.48 22.91 6.85
C GLN A 180 4.73 22.33 8.07
N PRO A 181 4.92 22.88 9.28
CA PRO A 181 4.30 22.37 10.49
C PRO A 181 2.78 22.25 10.29
N LYS A 182 2.21 21.06 10.56
CA LYS A 182 0.81 20.65 10.34
C LYS A 182 0.48 19.95 9.02
N ARG A 183 1.40 19.82 8.07
CA ARG A 183 1.18 19.00 6.85
C ARG A 183 1.78 17.61 7.06
N CYS A 184 0.98 16.68 7.58
CA CYS A 184 1.36 15.27 7.62
C CYS A 184 0.66 14.58 6.46
N ILE A 185 1.39 13.82 5.65
CA ILE A 185 0.75 12.80 4.84
C ILE A 185 0.44 11.70 5.85
N GLY A 186 -0.82 11.63 6.28
CA GLY A 186 -1.23 10.65 7.28
C GLY A 186 -0.92 9.23 6.82
N GLU A 187 -0.97 8.25 7.73
CA GLU A 187 -0.78 6.82 7.39
C GLU A 187 -1.80 6.31 6.34
N SER A 188 -2.88 7.06 6.11
CA SER A 188 -3.88 6.84 5.05
C SER A 188 -3.55 7.46 3.69
N GLY A 189 -2.48 8.24 3.58
CA GLY A 189 -2.10 8.91 2.35
C GLY A 189 -1.59 7.93 1.30
N SER A 190 -1.61 8.35 0.03
CA SER A 190 -0.86 7.68 -1.04
C SER A 190 0.11 8.66 -1.66
N PHE A 191 1.19 8.15 -2.24
CA PHE A 191 2.15 9.00 -2.94
C PHE A 191 2.70 8.29 -4.16
N LEU A 192 3.21 9.09 -5.10
CA LEU A 192 3.88 8.66 -6.32
C LEU A 192 5.18 9.44 -6.49
N VAL A 193 6.19 8.79 -7.04
CA VAL A 193 7.53 9.36 -7.23
C VAL A 193 7.90 9.33 -8.70
N ASP A 194 8.33 10.47 -9.25
CA ASP A 194 9.08 10.53 -10.50
C ASP A 194 10.56 10.74 -10.18
N GLU A 195 11.34 9.65 -10.21
CA GLU A 195 12.78 9.68 -9.95
C GLU A 195 13.53 10.62 -10.91
N LYS A 196 13.14 10.67 -12.18
CA LYS A 196 13.86 11.44 -13.21
C LYS A 196 13.65 12.94 -13.01
N LYS A 197 12.44 13.34 -12.67
CA LYS A 197 12.09 14.74 -12.41
C LYS A 197 12.35 15.14 -10.95
N ARG A 198 12.62 14.16 -10.08
CA ARG A 198 12.73 14.33 -8.62
C ARG A 198 11.52 15.09 -8.07
N VAL A 199 10.34 14.55 -8.38
CA VAL A 199 9.05 15.07 -7.94
C VAL A 199 8.30 13.99 -7.17
N VAL A 200 7.63 14.40 -6.09
CA VAL A 200 6.69 13.55 -5.36
C VAL A 200 5.30 14.16 -5.42
N VAL A 201 4.31 13.32 -5.72
CA VAL A 201 2.89 13.67 -5.65
C VAL A 201 2.29 12.93 -4.47
N CYS A 202 1.71 13.66 -3.53
CA CYS A 202 1.11 13.11 -2.32
C CYS A 202 -0.39 13.41 -2.34
N CYS A 203 -1.20 12.39 -2.10
CA CYS A 203 -2.64 12.49 -2.00
C CYS A 203 -3.03 12.30 -0.53
N ASP A 204 -3.62 13.35 0.06
CA ASP A 204 -4.15 13.31 1.42
C ASP A 204 -5.67 13.32 1.37
N ASN A 205 -6.26 12.34 2.05
CA ASN A 205 -7.69 12.24 2.25
C ASN A 205 -7.96 12.70 3.68
N ILE A 206 -8.16 14.00 3.85
CA ILE A 206 -8.62 14.56 5.12
C ILE A 206 -10.09 14.16 5.26
N ARG A 207 -10.32 13.01 5.92
CA ARG A 207 -11.62 12.34 6.04
C ARG A 207 -12.72 13.26 6.61
N ASP A 208 -12.34 14.28 7.37
CA ASP A 208 -13.29 15.16 8.06
C ASP A 208 -13.96 16.23 7.16
N GLN A 209 -13.54 16.39 5.89
CA GLN A 209 -14.09 17.44 5.01
C GLN A 209 -14.60 16.96 3.65
N GLY A 210 -14.51 15.66 3.32
CA GLY A 210 -14.88 15.16 2.00
C GLY A 210 -14.02 15.74 0.85
N LYS A 211 -12.85 16.28 1.18
CA LYS A 211 -11.92 16.93 0.25
C LYS A 211 -10.67 16.09 0.08
N THR A 212 -10.38 15.72 -1.16
CA THR A 212 -9.09 15.12 -1.52
C THR A 212 -8.15 16.23 -1.94
N THR A 213 -6.99 16.31 -1.30
CA THR A 213 -5.96 17.28 -1.66
C THR A 213 -4.75 16.58 -2.25
N VAL A 214 -4.31 17.06 -3.40
CA VAL A 214 -3.07 16.61 -4.04
C VAL A 214 -2.00 17.67 -3.86
N HIS A 215 -0.86 17.26 -3.31
CA HIS A 215 0.32 18.08 -3.14
C HIS A 215 1.44 17.58 -4.05
N ILE A 216 2.07 18.49 -4.77
CA ILE A 216 3.22 18.19 -5.63
C ILE A 216 4.43 18.90 -5.03
N PHE A 217 5.47 18.14 -4.74
CA PHE A 217 6.73 18.60 -4.19
C PHE A 217 7.86 18.35 -5.20
N GLY A 218 8.64 19.38 -5.52
CA GLY A 218 9.92 19.26 -6.23
C GLY A 218 11.11 19.39 -5.28
N GLU A 219 12.32 19.31 -5.81
CA GLU A 219 13.57 19.50 -5.05
C GLU A 219 13.66 20.85 -4.34
N ASP A 220 13.07 21.90 -4.92
CA ASP A 220 13.07 23.25 -4.35
C ASP A 220 12.09 23.40 -3.17
N ASN A 221 11.46 22.30 -2.72
CA ASN A 221 10.43 22.25 -1.70
C ASN A 221 9.22 23.16 -1.99
N LYS A 222 9.06 23.65 -3.22
CA LYS A 222 7.87 24.42 -3.58
C LYS A 222 6.70 23.46 -3.70
N VAL A 223 5.64 23.78 -2.96
CA VAL A 223 4.42 22.99 -2.93
C VAL A 223 3.41 23.59 -3.90
N LYS A 224 2.99 22.79 -4.88
CA LYS A 224 1.76 23.07 -5.63
C LYS A 224 0.63 22.25 -5.02
N GLN A 225 -0.46 22.92 -4.66
CA GLN A 225 -1.65 22.28 -4.07
C GLN A 225 -2.80 22.35 -5.07
N VAL A 226 -3.47 21.22 -5.27
CA VAL A 226 -4.69 21.11 -6.07
C VAL A 226 -5.75 20.44 -5.21
N GLY A 227 -6.86 21.11 -4.97
CA GLY A 227 -7.98 20.57 -4.21
C GLY A 227 -9.05 20.02 -5.15
N PHE A 228 -9.63 18.89 -4.78
CA PHE A 228 -10.79 18.30 -5.46
C PHE A 228 -11.94 18.17 -4.45
N GLU A 229 -13.10 18.69 -4.82
CA GLU A 229 -14.34 18.41 -4.09
C GLU A 229 -14.96 17.13 -4.66
N VAL A 230 -15.20 16.13 -3.81
CA VAL A 230 -15.95 14.96 -4.24
C VAL A 230 -17.40 15.41 -4.37
N GLY A 231 -17.84 15.65 -5.61
CA GLY A 231 -19.23 15.98 -5.90
C GLY A 231 -20.14 14.88 -5.37
N SER A 232 -21.05 15.22 -4.46
CA SER A 232 -22.13 14.35 -4.04
C SER A 232 -23.12 14.21 -5.19
N SER A 233 -22.92 13.21 -6.04
CA SER A 233 -23.97 12.73 -6.94
C SER A 233 -24.85 11.76 -6.14
N LEU A 234 -26.02 12.25 -5.72
CA LEU A 234 -27.18 11.45 -5.30
C LEU A 234 -27.71 10.61 -6.48
#